data_AF-A0A6A5UCQ3-F1
#
_entry.id   AF-A0A6A5UCQ3-F1
#
_cell.length_a   1.000
_cell.length_b   1.000
_cell.length_c   1.000
_cell.angle_alpha   90.00
_cell.angle_beta   90.00
_cell.angle_gamma   90.00
#
_symmetry.space_group_name_H-M   'P 1'
#
loop_
_entity.id
_entity.type
_entity.pdbx_description
1 polymer ?
#
loop_
_entity_poly.entity_id
_entity_poly.type
_entity_poly.pdbx_seq_one_letter_code
_entity_poly.pdbx_strand_id
1 'polypeptide(L)'
;MGQESSVPRPNRGQIRPVTSDDIGLKVLREATPEVAQSPDIVAIHGIGAHPDDSWCKNVGTKESPQWVNWLDENGMLPAVVPSARIMRYGYESKWFGEGALRQKASTVAQRLLLALKRERKEYQFRPLIFIAHCFGGLVVLKALLDARHTQSEWPGIYASTTGLIFFGTPFRGAEGMSQMEMLEAARREYEKEEVQLDVLKILEPGNEFLQDLVDQFGKTRKEADKAAVACFYELKSSNVGKIVGKEDRIVSLRKESAFYRD
;
A
#
# COMPACT_ATOMS: atom_id res chain seq x y z
N MET A 1 -17.84 7.84 28.60
CA MET A 1 -18.83 7.52 27.55
C MET A 1 -18.09 7.55 26.22
N GLY A 2 -17.54 6.41 25.80
CA GLY A 2 -16.83 6.29 24.53
C GLY A 2 -17.81 5.99 23.42
N GLN A 3 -17.82 6.82 22.37
CA GLN A 3 -18.58 6.53 21.16
C GLN A 3 -17.78 5.50 20.35
N GLU A 4 -18.32 4.29 20.25
CA GLU A 4 -17.91 3.32 19.22
C GLU A 4 -18.21 3.94 17.85
N SER A 5 -17.17 4.34 17.12
CA SER A 5 -17.30 4.79 15.74
C SER A 5 -17.36 3.58 14.80
N SER A 6 -18.47 2.83 14.84
CA SER A 6 -18.77 1.86 13.80
C SER A 6 -19.15 2.62 12.52
N VAL A 7 -18.18 2.96 11.69
CA VAL A 7 -18.44 3.57 10.37
C VAL A 7 -19.01 2.48 9.45
N PRO A 8 -20.28 2.55 9.02
CA PRO A 8 -20.83 1.56 8.11
C PRO A 8 -20.22 1.77 6.72
N ARG A 9 -19.78 0.70 6.05
CA ARG A 9 -19.46 0.78 4.62
C ARG A 9 -20.75 1.10 3.83
N PRO A 10 -20.66 1.88 2.74
CA PRO A 10 -21.76 2.00 1.79
C PRO A 10 -22.03 0.65 1.10
N ASN A 11 -23.23 0.54 0.51
CA ASN A 11 -23.77 -0.67 -0.12
C ASN A 11 -22.77 -1.41 -1.03
N ARG A 12 -22.94 -2.74 -1.11
CA ARG A 12 -22.12 -3.69 -1.90
C ARG A 12 -21.71 -3.09 -3.26
N GLY A 13 -20.41 -2.84 -3.43
CA GLY A 13 -19.79 -2.55 -4.73
C GLY A 13 -19.22 -1.14 -4.90
N GLN A 14 -19.35 -0.23 -3.94
CA GLN A 14 -18.78 1.11 -4.08
C GLN A 14 -17.65 1.35 -3.06
N ILE A 15 -16.45 1.62 -3.56
CA ILE A 15 -15.29 1.98 -2.72
C ILE A 15 -15.56 3.36 -2.11
N ARG A 16 -15.36 3.49 -0.80
CA ARG A 16 -15.46 4.78 -0.10
C ARG A 16 -14.47 5.77 -0.72
N PRO A 17 -14.90 6.99 -1.11
CA PRO A 17 -13.98 7.98 -1.64
C PRO A 17 -12.96 8.39 -0.57
N VAL A 18 -11.73 8.64 -0.99
CA VAL A 18 -10.67 9.21 -0.14
C VAL A 18 -10.88 10.71 -0.02
N THR A 19 -10.89 11.24 1.19
CA THR A 19 -11.02 12.68 1.48
C THR A 19 -9.71 13.27 2.00
N SER A 20 -9.66 14.58 2.25
CA SER A 20 -8.48 15.23 2.84
C SER A 20 -8.08 14.64 4.20
N ASP A 21 -9.06 14.17 4.99
CA ASP A 21 -8.84 13.61 6.33
C ASP A 21 -8.24 12.20 6.27
N ASP A 22 -8.36 11.55 5.12
CA ASP A 22 -7.80 10.23 4.87
C ASP A 22 -6.34 10.30 4.39
N ILE A 23 -5.87 11.47 3.94
CA ILE A 23 -4.52 11.66 3.37
C ILE A 23 -3.47 11.92 4.45
N GLY A 24 -2.26 11.44 4.21
CA GLY A 24 -1.11 11.60 5.10
C GLY A 24 -0.91 10.43 6.04
N LEU A 25 0.10 10.59 6.89
CA LEU A 25 0.45 9.60 7.90
C LEU A 25 -0.50 9.78 9.10
N LYS A 26 -1.20 8.71 9.47
CA LYS A 26 -2.06 8.66 10.65
C LYS A 26 -1.54 7.59 11.59
N VAL A 27 -1.25 7.98 12.83
CA VAL A 27 -0.96 7.05 13.91
C VAL A 27 -2.26 6.39 14.34
N LEU A 28 -2.29 5.06 14.23
CA LEU A 28 -3.40 4.22 14.72
C LEU A 28 -3.11 3.81 16.16
N ARG A 29 -1.84 3.51 16.46
CA ARG A 29 -1.38 3.11 17.77
C ARG A 29 -0.02 3.71 18.06
N GLU A 30 0.13 4.33 19.23
CA GLU A 30 1.42 4.80 19.70
C GLU A 30 2.30 3.67 20.23
N ALA A 31 3.62 3.87 20.17
CA ALA A 31 4.55 2.96 20.83
C ALA A 31 4.42 3.06 22.34
N THR A 32 4.68 1.95 23.03
CA THR A 32 4.85 1.97 24.48
C THR A 32 6.07 2.83 24.85
N PRO A 33 5.96 3.79 25.80
CA PRO A 33 6.99 4.79 26.10
C PRO A 33 8.36 4.24 26.49
N GLU A 34 8.42 2.97 26.90
CA GLU A 34 9.58 2.38 27.57
C GLU A 34 10.65 1.83 26.62
N VAL A 35 10.42 1.79 25.31
CA VAL A 35 11.30 1.06 24.38
C VAL A 35 11.80 1.96 23.26
N ALA A 36 12.98 2.56 23.43
CA ALA A 36 13.70 3.30 22.40
C ALA A 36 13.96 2.48 21.11
N GLN A 37 13.80 1.15 21.18
CA GLN A 37 13.94 0.21 20.08
C GLN A 37 12.60 -0.26 19.47
N SER A 38 11.45 0.28 19.92
CA SER A 38 10.15 -0.10 19.36
C SER A 38 10.09 0.18 17.87
N PRO A 39 9.61 -0.75 17.03
CA PRO A 39 9.50 -0.50 15.61
C PRO A 39 8.37 0.50 15.33
N ASP A 40 8.53 1.27 14.26
CA ASP A 40 7.45 1.92 13.56
C ASP A 40 7.01 1.01 12.41
N ILE A 41 5.71 0.78 12.31
CA ILE A 41 5.11 0.04 11.20
C ILE A 41 4.25 1.01 10.40
N VAL A 42 4.51 1.12 9.10
CA VAL A 42 3.77 2.01 8.20
C VAL A 42 3.11 1.19 7.12
N ALA A 43 1.78 1.23 7.07
CA ALA A 43 0.97 0.56 6.08
C ALA A 43 0.61 1.52 4.92
N ILE A 44 0.88 1.13 3.67
CA ILE A 44 0.62 1.93 2.46
C ILE A 44 -0.33 1.17 1.54
N HIS A 45 -1.50 1.76 1.29
CA HIS A 45 -2.53 1.14 0.45
C HIS A 45 -2.20 1.21 -1.04
N GLY A 46 -2.97 0.45 -1.83
CA GLY A 46 -2.89 0.45 -3.29
C GLY A 46 -3.73 1.54 -3.95
N ILE A 47 -3.55 1.67 -5.27
CA ILE A 47 -4.35 2.56 -6.12
C ILE A 47 -5.83 2.15 -6.09
N GLY A 48 -6.74 3.11 -6.16
CA GLY A 48 -8.19 2.89 -6.10
C GLY A 48 -8.73 2.41 -4.75
N ALA A 49 -7.88 2.15 -3.75
CA ALA A 49 -8.30 1.66 -2.45
C ALA A 49 -8.36 2.77 -1.40
N HIS A 50 -9.27 2.62 -0.43
CA HIS A 50 -9.35 3.52 0.71
C HIS A 50 -8.31 3.13 1.78
N PRO A 51 -7.52 4.07 2.34
CA PRO A 51 -6.42 3.77 3.27
C PRO A 51 -6.81 2.95 4.50
N ASP A 52 -7.97 3.22 5.09
CA ASP A 52 -8.41 2.49 6.30
C ASP A 52 -9.10 1.16 5.96
N ASP A 53 -9.71 1.05 4.78
CA ASP A 53 -10.51 -0.13 4.39
C ASP A 53 -9.65 -1.24 3.80
N SER A 54 -8.47 -0.87 3.27
CA SER A 54 -7.48 -1.78 2.66
C SER A 54 -6.98 -2.84 3.63
N TRP A 55 -7.12 -2.57 4.93
CA TRP A 55 -6.63 -3.42 6.01
C TRP A 55 -7.78 -4.01 6.83
N CYS A 56 -9.00 -4.04 6.27
CA CYS A 56 -10.13 -4.66 6.95
C CYS A 56 -10.27 -6.14 6.57
N LYS A 57 -10.55 -6.97 7.56
CA LYS A 57 -10.87 -8.39 7.39
C LYS A 57 -12.29 -8.66 7.92
N ASN A 58 -13.05 -9.49 7.21
CA ASN A 58 -14.30 -10.03 7.75
C ASN A 58 -13.97 -11.13 8.79
N VAL A 59 -14.32 -10.89 10.05
CA VAL A 59 -14.24 -11.86 11.16
C VAL A 59 -15.59 -12.49 11.49
N GLY A 60 -16.68 -12.00 10.89
CA GLY A 60 -18.01 -12.58 10.98
C GLY A 60 -18.26 -13.65 9.90
N THR A 61 -19.53 -14.04 9.74
CA THR A 61 -19.94 -14.99 8.69
C THR A 61 -20.23 -14.28 7.37
N LYS A 62 -20.62 -15.03 6.33
CA LYS A 62 -21.08 -14.42 5.07
C LYS A 62 -22.44 -13.74 5.23
N GLU A 63 -23.27 -14.29 6.11
CA GLU A 63 -24.64 -13.85 6.41
C GLU A 63 -24.65 -12.68 7.41
N SER A 64 -23.66 -12.65 8.31
CA SER A 64 -23.46 -11.59 9.30
C SER A 64 -21.99 -11.13 9.27
N PRO A 65 -21.59 -10.34 8.26
CA PRO A 65 -20.22 -9.87 8.14
C PRO A 65 -19.87 -8.88 9.25
N GLN A 66 -18.68 -9.03 9.83
CA GLN A 66 -18.09 -8.11 10.80
C GLN A 66 -16.70 -7.73 10.31
N TRP A 67 -16.52 -6.47 9.93
CA TRP A 67 -15.25 -6.00 9.39
C TRP A 67 -14.44 -5.31 10.47
N VAL A 68 -13.20 -5.75 10.65
CA VAL A 68 -12.26 -5.16 11.61
C VAL A 68 -10.97 -4.79 10.88
N ASN A 69 -10.39 -3.64 11.24
CA ASN A 69 -9.09 -3.23 10.72
C ASN A 69 -7.98 -3.92 11.51
N TRP A 70 -7.25 -4.82 10.85
CA TRP A 70 -6.26 -5.67 11.53
C TRP A 70 -4.99 -4.92 11.98
N LEU A 71 -4.79 -3.67 11.54
CA LEU A 71 -3.72 -2.80 12.03
C LEU A 71 -4.01 -2.22 13.42
N ASP A 72 -5.29 -2.05 13.76
CA ASP A 72 -5.75 -1.35 14.98
C ASP A 72 -6.43 -2.29 15.98
N GLU A 73 -7.01 -3.40 15.51
CA GLU A 73 -7.68 -4.38 16.35
C GLU A 73 -6.72 -5.06 17.33
N ASN A 74 -6.99 -4.93 18.64
CA ASN A 74 -6.09 -5.35 19.73
C ASN A 74 -5.66 -6.83 19.63
N GLY A 75 -6.55 -7.70 19.15
CA GLY A 75 -6.28 -9.13 18.98
C GLY A 75 -5.51 -9.51 17.71
N MET A 76 -5.05 -8.55 16.90
CA MET A 76 -4.42 -8.78 15.60
C MET A 76 -2.96 -8.29 15.56
N LEU A 77 -2.59 -7.41 14.62
CA LEU A 77 -1.21 -6.91 14.53
C LEU A 77 -0.74 -6.31 15.87
N PRO A 78 -1.54 -5.50 16.58
CA PRO A 78 -1.23 -5.04 17.93
C PRO A 78 -0.80 -6.14 18.93
N ALA A 79 -1.37 -7.35 18.87
CA ALA A 79 -0.98 -8.47 19.74
C ALA A 79 0.35 -9.12 19.32
N VAL A 80 0.65 -9.13 18.03
CA VAL A 80 1.90 -9.70 17.49
C VAL A 80 3.10 -8.81 17.79
N VAL A 81 2.90 -7.48 17.78
CA VAL A 81 3.95 -6.47 18.00
C VAL A 81 3.48 -5.41 19.01
N PRO A 82 3.35 -5.78 20.30
CA PRO A 82 2.69 -4.96 21.32
C PRO A 82 3.36 -3.62 21.60
N SER A 83 4.66 -3.49 21.32
CA SER A 83 5.42 -2.27 21.55
C SER A 83 5.49 -1.34 20.34
N ALA A 84 4.99 -1.77 19.17
CA ALA A 84 5.12 -1.04 17.92
C ALA A 84 4.21 0.19 17.86
N ARG A 85 4.74 1.27 17.27
CA ARG A 85 3.87 2.36 16.75
C ARG A 85 3.35 1.91 15.39
N ILE A 86 2.03 1.91 15.22
CA ILE A 86 1.38 1.47 13.98
C ILE A 86 0.76 2.69 13.31
N MET A 87 1.11 2.88 12.05
CA MET A 87 0.68 4.00 11.23
C MET A 87 0.15 3.49 9.89
N ARG A 88 -0.77 4.25 9.31
CA ARG A 88 -1.13 4.11 7.90
C ARG A 88 -0.77 5.39 7.15
N TYR A 89 -0.38 5.26 5.90
CA TYR A 89 -0.17 6.40 5.01
C TYR A 89 -1.24 6.39 3.92
N GLY A 90 -2.08 7.42 3.94
CA GLY A 90 -3.07 7.67 2.91
C GLY A 90 -2.55 8.62 1.85
N TYR A 91 -2.87 8.34 0.60
CA TYR A 91 -2.69 9.27 -0.51
C TYR A 91 -3.90 9.19 -1.41
N GLU A 92 -4.06 10.20 -2.25
CA GLU A 92 -5.14 10.19 -3.21
C GLU A 92 -4.90 9.11 -4.25
N SER A 93 -5.69 8.06 -4.14
CA SER A 93 -5.61 6.86 -4.96
C SER A 93 -6.68 6.83 -6.05
N LYS A 94 -7.55 7.85 -6.12
CA LYS A 94 -8.59 7.95 -7.15
C LYS A 94 -7.94 8.21 -8.50
N TRP A 95 -8.06 7.25 -9.39
CA TRP A 95 -7.41 7.25 -10.71
C TRP A 95 -8.41 7.34 -11.88
N PHE A 96 -9.72 7.34 -11.59
CA PHE A 96 -10.79 7.48 -12.57
C PHE A 96 -11.96 8.32 -12.04
N GLY A 97 -12.70 8.96 -12.95
CA GLY A 97 -13.84 9.84 -12.68
C GLY A 97 -13.48 11.28 -12.30
N GLU A 98 -14.49 12.12 -12.06
CA GLU A 98 -14.33 13.53 -11.69
C GLU A 98 -13.38 13.72 -10.48
N GLY A 99 -12.32 14.51 -10.66
CA GLY A 99 -11.31 14.75 -9.62
C GLY A 99 -10.18 13.70 -9.55
N ALA A 100 -10.05 12.78 -10.52
CA ALA A 100 -8.88 11.91 -10.60
C ALA A 100 -7.60 12.75 -10.74
N LEU A 101 -6.64 12.59 -9.82
CA LEU A 101 -5.39 13.36 -9.81
C LEU A 101 -4.22 12.58 -10.44
N ARG A 102 -3.37 13.30 -11.20
CA ARG A 102 -2.11 12.79 -11.75
C ARG A 102 -1.08 12.55 -10.64
N GLN A 103 -1.17 11.45 -9.90
CA GLN A 103 -0.16 11.12 -8.88
C GLN A 103 0.89 10.14 -9.42
N LYS A 104 2.09 10.67 -9.69
CA LYS A 104 3.26 9.83 -9.99
C LYS A 104 3.74 9.13 -8.71
N ALA A 105 4.22 7.90 -8.83
CA ALA A 105 4.82 7.17 -7.69
C ALA A 105 5.90 8.00 -6.98
N SER A 106 6.69 8.78 -7.73
CA SER A 106 7.68 9.71 -7.19
C SER A 106 7.08 10.81 -6.33
N THR A 107 5.95 11.41 -6.74
CA THR A 107 5.26 12.45 -5.96
C THR A 107 4.71 11.87 -4.65
N VAL A 108 4.10 10.68 -4.71
CA VAL A 108 3.59 10.01 -3.50
C VAL A 108 4.74 9.64 -2.55
N ALA A 109 5.84 9.12 -3.11
CA ALA A 109 7.04 8.76 -2.36
C ALA A 109 7.67 9.97 -1.66
N GLN A 110 7.81 11.10 -2.36
CA GLN A 110 8.34 12.33 -1.76
C GLN A 110 7.45 12.85 -0.62
N ARG A 111 6.12 12.82 -0.80
CA ARG A 111 5.17 13.19 0.27
C ARG A 111 5.23 12.23 1.46
N LEU A 112 5.41 10.93 1.21
CA LEU A 112 5.63 9.93 2.26
C LEU A 112 6.91 10.25 3.04
N LEU A 113 8.02 10.54 2.36
CA LEU A 113 9.28 10.92 3.00
C LEU A 113 9.14 12.19 3.86
N LEU A 114 8.44 13.21 3.36
CA LEU A 114 8.14 14.42 4.14
C LEU A 114 7.25 14.14 5.36
N ALA A 115 6.31 13.21 5.26
CA ALA A 115 5.48 12.80 6.39
C ALA A 115 6.31 12.03 7.43
N LEU A 116 7.10 11.05 7.01
CA LEU A 116 7.98 10.27 7.88
C LEU A 116 9.03 11.16 8.58
N LYS A 117 9.65 12.09 7.85
CA LYS A 117 10.63 13.03 8.42
C LYS A 117 10.04 13.88 9.54
N ARG A 118 8.77 14.29 9.41
CA ARG A 118 8.05 15.04 10.45
C ARG A 118 7.72 14.15 11.64
N GLU A 119 7.11 13.00 11.38
CA GLU A 119 6.58 12.08 12.40
C GLU A 119 7.68 11.33 13.20
N ARG A 120 8.88 11.21 12.61
CA ARG A 120 10.02 10.52 13.21
C ARG A 120 11.12 11.48 13.64
N LYS A 121 10.85 12.78 13.74
CA LYS A 121 11.87 13.80 14.04
C LYS A 121 12.66 13.49 15.32
N GLU A 122 11.98 13.02 16.37
CA GLU A 122 12.57 12.67 17.66
C GLU A 122 13.28 11.31 17.64
N TYR A 123 12.85 10.39 16.77
CA TYR A 123 13.31 9.00 16.75
C TYR A 123 13.63 8.52 15.33
N GLN A 124 14.53 9.24 14.64
CA GLN A 124 14.80 9.07 13.21
C GLN A 124 15.28 7.66 12.83
N PHE A 125 15.92 6.98 13.77
CA PHE A 125 16.55 5.66 13.58
C PHE A 125 15.79 4.50 14.23
N ARG A 126 14.57 4.72 14.74
CA ARG A 126 13.74 3.60 15.22
C ARG A 126 13.51 2.59 14.09
N PRO A 127 13.57 1.27 14.36
CA PRO A 127 13.36 0.27 13.31
C PRO A 127 12.08 0.57 12.53
N LEU A 128 12.17 0.64 11.21
CA LEU A 128 11.06 0.97 10.32
C LEU A 128 10.67 -0.26 9.51
N ILE A 129 9.38 -0.59 9.53
CA ILE A 129 8.80 -1.69 8.77
C ILE A 129 7.71 -1.13 7.88
N PHE A 130 7.76 -1.45 6.59
CA PHE A 130 6.70 -1.11 5.65
C PHE A 130 5.82 -2.31 5.32
N ILE A 131 4.52 -2.08 5.32
CA ILE A 131 3.52 -3.01 4.79
C ILE A 131 2.85 -2.31 3.61
N ALA A 132 3.06 -2.81 2.40
CA ALA A 132 2.62 -2.14 1.19
C ALA A 132 1.74 -3.05 0.34
N HIS A 133 0.62 -2.52 -0.14
CA HIS A 133 -0.29 -3.23 -1.04
C HIS A 133 -0.24 -2.62 -2.45
N CYS A 134 -0.13 -3.48 -3.47
CA CYS A 134 -0.20 -3.12 -4.89
C CYS A 134 0.70 -1.92 -5.23
N PHE A 135 0.15 -0.83 -5.77
CA PHE A 135 0.88 0.40 -6.09
C PHE A 135 1.67 0.99 -4.91
N GLY A 136 1.18 0.81 -3.68
CA GLY A 136 1.87 1.24 -2.46
C GLY A 136 3.28 0.65 -2.32
N GLY A 137 3.53 -0.53 -2.87
CA GLY A 137 4.87 -1.11 -2.88
C GLY A 137 5.85 -0.35 -3.77
N LEU A 138 5.40 0.17 -4.91
CA LEU A 138 6.22 1.01 -5.79
C LEU A 138 6.56 2.35 -5.13
N VAL A 139 5.60 2.92 -4.40
CA VAL A 139 5.81 4.12 -3.58
C VAL A 139 6.90 3.88 -2.53
N VAL A 140 6.86 2.75 -1.83
CA VAL A 140 7.87 2.38 -0.82
C VAL A 140 9.25 2.21 -1.46
N LEU A 141 9.36 1.47 -2.57
CA LEU A 141 10.66 1.30 -3.24
C LEU A 141 11.26 2.64 -3.67
N LYS A 142 10.44 3.51 -4.26
CA LYS A 142 10.89 4.83 -4.71
C LYS A 142 11.33 5.69 -3.53
N ALA A 143 10.56 5.72 -2.43
CA ALA A 143 10.91 6.45 -1.23
C ALA A 143 12.23 5.96 -0.61
N LEU A 144 12.45 4.64 -0.55
CA LEU A 144 13.68 4.06 0.00
C LEU A 144 14.91 4.39 -0.85
N LEU A 145 14.79 4.32 -2.18
CA LEU A 145 15.89 4.68 -3.08
C LEU A 145 16.23 6.17 -2.99
N ASP A 146 15.22 7.05 -2.93
CA ASP A 146 15.45 8.49 -2.74
C ASP A 146 16.10 8.78 -1.38
N ALA A 147 15.62 8.13 -0.32
CA ALA A 147 16.23 8.24 1.01
C ALA A 147 17.68 7.73 1.06
N ARG A 148 17.98 6.67 0.31
CA ARG A 148 19.34 6.12 0.19
C ARG A 148 20.27 7.06 -0.55
N HIS A 149 19.82 7.65 -1.66
CA HIS A 149 20.64 8.56 -2.46
C HIS A 149 20.85 9.92 -1.77
N THR A 150 19.91 10.36 -0.93
CA THR A 150 19.96 11.66 -0.28
C THR A 150 19.78 11.53 1.23
N GLN A 151 20.67 10.77 1.89
CA GLN A 151 20.59 10.49 3.34
C GLN A 151 20.62 11.76 4.20
N SER A 152 21.29 12.82 3.76
CA SER A 152 21.31 14.12 4.45
C SER A 152 19.92 14.78 4.48
N GLU A 153 19.10 14.54 3.46
CA GLU A 153 17.72 15.04 3.39
C GLU A 153 16.76 14.12 4.15
N TRP A 154 17.01 12.80 4.12
CA TRP A 154 16.14 11.76 4.67
C TRP A 154 16.85 10.87 5.72
N PRO A 155 17.36 11.47 6.82
CA PRO A 155 18.16 10.74 7.78
C PRO A 155 17.38 9.60 8.42
N GLY A 156 18.03 8.45 8.54
CA GLY A 156 17.49 7.27 9.21
C GLY A 156 16.42 6.50 8.43
N ILE A 157 15.78 7.04 7.39
CA ILE A 157 14.70 6.33 6.69
C ILE A 157 15.19 5.03 6.05
N TYR A 158 16.19 5.09 5.17
CA TYR A 158 16.74 3.88 4.56
C TYR A 158 17.48 3.01 5.59
N ALA A 159 18.39 3.62 6.36
CA ALA A 159 19.27 2.92 7.29
C ALA A 159 18.55 2.21 8.46
N SER A 160 17.37 2.68 8.87
CA SER A 160 16.58 2.01 9.92
C SER A 160 15.46 1.15 9.36
N THR A 161 15.29 1.07 8.03
CA THR A 161 14.30 0.16 7.45
C THR A 161 14.78 -1.27 7.60
N THR A 162 14.08 -2.04 8.44
CA THR A 162 14.46 -3.41 8.81
C THR A 162 13.56 -4.46 8.18
N GLY A 163 12.35 -4.09 7.74
CA GLY A 163 11.38 -5.02 7.18
C GLY A 163 10.51 -4.41 6.09
N LEU A 164 10.23 -5.20 5.06
CA LEU A 164 9.38 -4.86 3.92
C LEU A 164 8.43 -6.02 3.65
N ILE A 165 7.13 -5.74 3.70
CA ILE A 165 6.06 -6.72 3.47
C ILE A 165 5.23 -6.20 2.31
N PHE A 166 5.17 -6.96 1.21
CA PHE A 166 4.46 -6.58 0.00
C PHE A 166 3.29 -7.53 -0.28
N PHE A 167 2.11 -6.96 -0.53
CA PHE A 167 0.91 -7.67 -0.95
C PHE A 167 0.58 -7.30 -2.41
N GLY A 168 0.70 -8.24 -3.34
CA GLY A 168 0.28 -8.06 -4.73
C GLY A 168 0.98 -6.92 -5.47
N THR A 169 2.20 -6.54 -5.06
CA THR A 169 2.95 -5.46 -5.72
C THR A 169 3.47 -5.91 -7.09
N PRO A 170 3.12 -5.22 -8.18
CA PRO A 170 3.47 -5.63 -9.54
C PRO A 170 4.90 -5.21 -9.91
N PHE A 171 5.92 -5.81 -9.29
CA PHE A 171 7.34 -5.45 -9.53
C PHE A 171 7.84 -5.73 -10.96
N ARG A 172 7.16 -6.58 -11.73
CA ARG A 172 7.50 -6.86 -13.15
C ARG A 172 6.48 -6.30 -14.12
N GLY A 173 5.61 -5.42 -13.64
CA GLY A 173 4.36 -5.08 -14.30
C GLY A 173 3.30 -6.12 -13.99
N ALA A 174 2.07 -5.87 -14.42
CA ALA A 174 0.98 -6.81 -14.30
C ALA A 174 1.02 -7.82 -15.47
N GLU A 175 1.79 -8.90 -15.34
CA GLU A 175 1.61 -10.09 -16.19
C GLU A 175 0.29 -10.83 -15.86
N GLY A 176 -0.39 -10.42 -14.78
CA GLY A 176 -1.71 -10.91 -14.37
C GLY A 176 -2.86 -10.07 -14.95
N MET A 177 -3.71 -10.74 -15.74
CA MET A 177 -4.93 -10.24 -16.42
C MET A 177 -5.75 -9.23 -15.59
N SER A 178 -5.86 -9.43 -14.27
CA SER A 178 -6.73 -8.65 -13.37
C SER A 178 -6.52 -7.12 -13.34
N GLN A 179 -5.29 -6.60 -13.39
CA GLN A 179 -5.05 -5.14 -13.32
C GLN A 179 -5.08 -4.47 -14.69
N MET A 180 -4.66 -5.17 -15.74
CA MET A 180 -4.92 -4.75 -17.13
C MET A 180 -6.43 -4.77 -17.42
N GLU A 181 -7.17 -5.71 -16.85
CA GLU A 181 -8.64 -5.73 -16.91
C GLU A 181 -9.27 -4.63 -16.05
N MET A 182 -8.68 -4.23 -14.92
CA MET A 182 -9.09 -3.01 -14.18
C MET A 182 -8.96 -1.79 -15.09
N LEU A 183 -7.80 -1.66 -15.76
CA LEU A 183 -7.50 -0.60 -16.71
C LEU A 183 -8.48 -0.62 -17.90
N GLU A 184 -8.72 -1.78 -18.50
CA GLU A 184 -9.66 -1.94 -19.62
C GLU A 184 -11.10 -1.66 -19.23
N ALA A 185 -11.54 -2.13 -18.06
CA ALA A 185 -12.89 -1.88 -17.57
C ALA A 185 -13.10 -0.38 -17.26
N ALA A 186 -12.14 0.29 -16.63
CA ALA A 186 -12.22 1.74 -16.46
C ALA A 186 -12.19 2.52 -17.79
N ARG A 187 -11.44 2.06 -18.79
CA ARG A 187 -11.44 2.67 -20.14
C ARG A 187 -12.75 2.48 -20.91
N ARG A 188 -13.59 1.53 -20.53
CA ARG A 188 -14.90 1.27 -21.18
C ARG A 188 -16.04 2.05 -20.54
N GLU A 189 -15.96 2.28 -19.23
CA GLU A 189 -17.03 2.91 -18.44
C GLU A 189 -16.93 4.44 -18.36
N TYR A 190 -15.75 5.00 -18.67
CA TYR A 190 -15.47 6.42 -18.50
C TYR A 190 -14.82 7.00 -19.77
N GLU A 191 -15.11 8.27 -20.08
CA GLU A 191 -14.50 8.95 -21.21
C GLU A 191 -12.98 9.06 -21.02
N LYS A 192 -12.22 9.14 -22.11
CA LYS A 192 -10.75 9.09 -22.09
C LYS A 192 -10.13 10.20 -21.23
N GLU A 193 -10.84 11.32 -21.09
CA GLU A 193 -10.49 12.49 -20.29
C GLU A 193 -10.75 12.27 -18.77
N GLU A 194 -11.52 11.26 -18.40
CA GLU A 194 -11.88 10.92 -17.02
C GLU A 194 -11.02 9.80 -16.41
N VAL A 195 -10.11 9.19 -17.19
CA VAL A 195 -9.22 8.11 -16.73
C VAL A 195 -7.76 8.60 -16.69
N GLN A 196 -7.18 8.65 -15.50
CA GLN A 196 -5.77 9.02 -15.31
C GLN A 196 -4.85 7.82 -15.62
N LEU A 197 -4.59 7.60 -16.90
CA LEU A 197 -3.82 6.46 -17.41
C LEU A 197 -2.36 6.42 -16.91
N ASP A 198 -1.77 7.55 -16.53
CA ASP A 198 -0.33 7.62 -16.23
C ASP A 198 0.07 6.79 -14.99
N VAL A 199 -0.83 6.64 -14.01
CA VAL A 199 -0.57 5.80 -12.82
C VAL A 199 -0.69 4.31 -13.16
N LEU A 200 -1.40 3.97 -14.23
CA LEU A 200 -1.53 2.60 -14.70
C LEU A 200 -0.47 2.23 -15.74
N LYS A 201 0.06 3.21 -16.49
CA LYS A 201 1.19 3.00 -17.42
C LYS A 201 2.44 2.47 -16.73
N ILE A 202 2.70 2.87 -15.49
CA ILE A 202 3.83 2.31 -14.71
C ILE A 202 3.67 0.80 -14.47
N LEU A 203 2.44 0.28 -14.50
CA LEU A 203 2.14 -1.13 -14.27
C LEU A 203 2.18 -1.95 -15.56
N GLU A 204 2.33 -1.31 -16.71
CA GLU A 204 2.43 -2.00 -17.99
C GLU A 204 3.72 -2.85 -18.03
N PRO A 205 3.66 -4.11 -18.51
CA PRO A 205 4.85 -4.92 -18.71
C PRO A 205 5.87 -4.19 -19.60
N GLY A 206 7.14 -4.23 -19.22
CA GLY A 206 8.20 -3.53 -19.95
C GLY A 206 8.32 -2.03 -19.65
N ASN A 207 7.58 -1.50 -18.66
CA ASN A 207 7.75 -0.12 -18.24
C ASN A 207 9.17 0.14 -17.71
N GLU A 208 9.94 0.99 -18.41
CA GLU A 208 11.35 1.27 -18.10
C GLU A 208 11.54 1.85 -16.69
N PHE A 209 10.64 2.74 -16.25
CA PHE A 209 10.72 3.32 -14.91
C PHE A 209 10.54 2.25 -13.83
N LEU A 210 9.57 1.34 -14.01
CA LEU A 210 9.36 0.24 -13.08
C LEU A 210 10.55 -0.73 -13.06
N GLN A 211 11.08 -1.07 -14.23
CA GLN A 211 12.26 -1.94 -14.35
C GLN A 211 13.48 -1.31 -13.66
N ASP A 212 13.80 -0.05 -13.96
CA ASP A 212 14.90 0.64 -13.28
C ASP A 212 14.65 0.71 -11.77
N LEU A 213 13.44 1.06 -11.33
CA LEU A 213 13.12 1.12 -9.90
C LEU A 213 13.40 -0.20 -9.18
N VAL A 214 12.99 -1.32 -9.77
CA VAL A 214 13.18 -2.66 -9.18
C VAL A 214 14.63 -3.11 -9.29
N ASP A 215 15.33 -2.81 -10.38
CA ASP A 215 16.74 -3.12 -10.57
C ASP A 215 17.62 -2.35 -9.58
N GLN A 216 17.38 -1.06 -9.39
CA GLN A 216 18.09 -0.23 -8.42
C GLN A 216 17.86 -0.75 -6.99
N PHE A 217 16.61 -1.11 -6.66
CA PHE A 217 16.33 -1.73 -5.36
C PHE A 217 17.01 -3.10 -5.22
N GLY A 218 17.03 -3.91 -6.28
CA GLY A 218 17.73 -5.20 -6.34
C GLY A 218 19.22 -5.07 -6.04
N LYS A 219 19.87 -4.00 -6.51
CA LYS A 219 21.29 -3.73 -6.21
C LYS A 219 21.54 -3.53 -4.72
N THR A 220 20.59 -2.95 -3.97
CA THR A 220 20.75 -2.72 -2.54
C THR A 220 20.69 -4.01 -1.72
N ARG A 221 20.17 -5.09 -2.29
CA ARG A 221 20.10 -6.41 -1.63
C ARG A 221 21.46 -7.07 -1.42
N LYS A 222 22.54 -6.50 -1.97
CA LYS A 222 23.92 -6.96 -1.73
C LYS A 222 24.54 -6.33 -0.47
N GLU A 223 23.87 -5.34 0.12
CA GLU A 223 24.34 -4.65 1.33
C GLU A 223 24.19 -5.53 2.58
N ALA A 224 25.01 -5.26 3.60
CA ALA A 224 25.04 -6.03 4.83
C ALA A 224 23.81 -5.74 5.72
N ASP A 225 23.33 -4.51 5.71
CA ASP A 225 22.23 -3.95 6.50
C ASP A 225 20.87 -3.96 5.77
N LYS A 226 20.72 -4.81 4.76
CA LYS A 226 19.49 -4.90 3.97
C LYS A 226 18.26 -5.29 4.82
N ALA A 227 17.14 -4.58 4.63
CA ALA A 227 15.85 -4.93 5.22
C ALA A 227 15.41 -6.36 4.87
N ALA A 228 14.76 -7.10 5.76
CA ALA A 228 14.10 -8.36 5.38
C ALA A 228 12.92 -8.06 4.42
N VAL A 229 12.71 -8.92 3.41
CA VAL A 229 11.65 -8.73 2.40
C VAL A 229 10.76 -9.97 2.37
N ALA A 230 9.44 -9.77 2.47
CA ALA A 230 8.43 -10.80 2.26
C ALA A 230 7.41 -10.32 1.22
N CYS A 231 7.12 -11.16 0.23
CA CYS A 231 6.16 -10.87 -0.84
C CYS A 231 5.04 -11.92 -0.83
N PHE A 232 3.81 -11.44 -0.92
CA PHE A 232 2.59 -12.24 -0.94
C PHE A 232 1.77 -11.87 -2.17
N TYR A 233 1.10 -12.85 -2.77
CA TYR A 233 0.30 -12.67 -3.98
C TYR A 233 -1.05 -13.37 -3.85
N GLU A 234 -2.03 -12.89 -4.61
CA GLU A 234 -3.38 -13.47 -4.61
C GLU A 234 -3.35 -14.87 -5.25
N LEU A 235 -4.09 -15.81 -4.65
CA LEU A 235 -4.25 -17.17 -5.16
C LEU A 235 -5.67 -17.47 -5.67
N LYS A 236 -6.59 -16.52 -5.48
CA LYS A 236 -8.01 -16.67 -5.80
C LYS A 236 -8.41 -15.60 -6.81
N SER A 237 -9.44 -15.91 -7.57
CA SER A 237 -10.07 -14.99 -8.51
C SER A 237 -10.64 -13.79 -7.80
N SER A 238 -10.40 -12.60 -8.34
CA SER A 238 -10.89 -11.33 -7.81
C SER A 238 -11.94 -10.74 -8.76
N ASN A 239 -13.03 -10.21 -8.20
CA ASN A 239 -14.09 -9.58 -9.00
C ASN A 239 -13.71 -8.14 -9.28
N VAL A 240 -12.86 -7.99 -10.28
CA VAL A 240 -12.30 -6.72 -10.72
C VAL A 240 -13.39 -5.77 -11.20
N GLY A 241 -14.46 -6.28 -11.82
CA GLY A 241 -15.59 -5.48 -12.31
C GLY A 241 -16.19 -4.60 -11.21
N LYS A 242 -16.39 -5.14 -10.00
CA LYS A 242 -16.92 -4.38 -8.85
C LYS A 242 -15.96 -3.32 -8.27
N ILE A 243 -14.68 -3.38 -8.61
CA ILE A 243 -13.67 -2.46 -8.09
C ILE A 243 -13.63 -1.18 -8.94
N VAL A 244 -13.92 -1.29 -10.24
CA VAL A 244 -13.78 -0.19 -11.21
C VAL A 244 -15.10 0.21 -11.89
N GLY A 245 -16.18 -0.57 -11.73
CA GLY A 245 -17.49 -0.31 -12.32
C GLY A 245 -18.64 -1.01 -11.59
N LYS A 246 -19.88 -0.80 -12.04
CA LYS A 246 -21.09 -1.40 -11.47
C LYS A 246 -21.37 -2.83 -11.97
N GLU A 247 -20.41 -3.48 -12.64
CA GLU A 247 -20.60 -4.79 -13.26
C GLU A 247 -19.91 -5.94 -12.49
N ASP A 248 -20.53 -7.12 -12.53
CA ASP A 248 -20.02 -8.36 -11.95
C ASP A 248 -19.04 -9.05 -12.93
N ARG A 249 -17.71 -8.91 -12.74
CA ARG A 249 -16.69 -9.57 -13.58
C ARG A 249 -15.61 -10.24 -12.75
N ILE A 250 -15.67 -11.58 -12.67
CA ILE A 250 -14.71 -12.43 -11.95
C ILE A 250 -13.52 -12.75 -12.84
N VAL A 251 -12.32 -12.39 -12.41
CA VAL A 251 -11.08 -12.69 -13.12
C VAL A 251 -10.39 -13.89 -12.48
N SER A 252 -10.20 -14.97 -13.23
CA SER A 252 -9.41 -16.12 -12.80
C SER A 252 -7.92 -15.91 -13.04
N LEU A 253 -7.10 -16.04 -11.99
CA LEU A 253 -5.65 -16.13 -12.14
C LEU A 253 -5.30 -17.44 -12.86
N ARG A 254 -4.51 -17.38 -13.93
CA ARG A 254 -3.86 -18.57 -14.48
C ARG A 254 -2.90 -19.10 -13.40
N LYS A 255 -3.03 -20.37 -13.05
CA LYS A 255 -2.08 -21.05 -12.16
C LYS A 255 -0.73 -21.12 -12.85
N GLU A 256 0.22 -20.29 -12.47
CA GLU A 256 1.63 -20.56 -12.72
C GLU A 256 2.30 -20.88 -11.38
N SER A 257 2.60 -22.16 -11.21
CA SER A 257 3.38 -22.68 -10.10
C SER A 257 4.85 -22.32 -10.33
N ALA A 258 5.34 -21.28 -9.66
CA ALA A 258 6.77 -21.02 -9.51
C ALA A 258 7.15 -21.26 -8.03
N PHE A 259 7.70 -22.45 -7.77
CA PHE A 259 8.47 -22.68 -6.56
C PHE A 259 9.80 -21.95 -6.69
N TYR A 260 10.11 -21.05 -5.75
CA TYR A 260 11.49 -20.68 -5.45
C TYR A 260 11.70 -20.86 -3.94
N ARG A 261 12.54 -21.83 -3.60
CA ARG A 261 13.26 -21.88 -2.32
C ARG A 261 14.58 -21.13 -2.51
N ASP A 262 15.06 -20.58 -1.40
CA ASP A 262 16.24 -19.73 -1.23
C ASP A 262 17.48 -20.12 -2.05
#